data_AF-A0A9D8DMF3-F1
#
_entry.id   AF-A0A9D8DMF3-F1
#
_cell.length_a   1.000
_cell.length_b   1.000
_cell.length_c   1.000
_cell.angle_alpha   90.00
_cell.angle_beta   90.00
_cell.angle_gamma   90.00
#
_symmetry.space_group_name_H-M   'P 1'
#
loop_
_entity.id
_entity.type
_entity.pdbx_description
1 polymer ?
#
loop_
_entity_poly.entity_id
_entity_poly.type
_entity_poly.pdbx_seq_one_letter_code
_entity_poly.pdbx_strand_id
1 'polypeptide(L)'
;MHPIERLRAVARSSGLDAVDLVRETATALGAFRDDPAGMVAACRRMLVRHPTCGPLWWLTSRVCCAAEPTSEGWRCAEAVDADPTARHLARALPDDATVLVVAASDTIGRALRARGDLRVLVLDGDDGAARSLVRRLDRAEVDAALVEPLGLGAAAAEVTVVLVDAAVAGP
;
A
#
# COMPACT_ATOMS: atom_id res chain seq x y z
N MET A 1 -5.28 13.99 22.62
CA MET A 1 -4.86 14.49 21.29
C MET A 1 -6.08 15.07 20.61
N HIS A 2 -6.04 16.33 20.16
CA HIS A 2 -7.16 16.97 19.46
C HIS A 2 -7.33 16.35 18.06
N PRO A 3 -8.55 16.22 17.51
CA PRO A 3 -8.76 15.56 16.20
C PRO A 3 -7.93 16.11 15.03
N ILE A 4 -7.79 17.44 14.96
CA ILE A 4 -6.93 18.11 13.97
C ILE A 4 -5.45 17.76 14.17
N GLU A 5 -5.01 17.57 15.41
CA GLU A 5 -3.63 17.17 15.71
C GLU A 5 -3.37 15.73 15.27
N ARG A 6 -4.34 14.83 15.44
CA ARG A 6 -4.29 13.45 14.93
C ARG A 6 -4.14 13.44 13.41
N LEU A 7 -5.00 14.16 12.69
CA LEU A 7 -4.86 14.29 11.23
C LEU A 7 -3.52 14.88 10.80
N ARG A 8 -3.01 15.89 11.50
CA ARG A 8 -1.69 16.45 11.20
C ARG A 8 -0.57 15.45 11.47
N ALA A 9 -0.71 14.58 12.46
CA ALA A 9 0.25 13.50 12.72
C ALA A 9 0.25 12.49 11.57
N VAL A 10 -0.94 12.03 11.15
CA VAL A 10 -1.13 11.10 10.02
C VAL A 10 -0.63 11.69 8.70
N ALA A 11 -0.92 12.96 8.42
CA ALA A 11 -0.41 13.64 7.23
C ALA A 11 1.12 13.81 7.23
N ARG A 12 1.76 13.75 8.40
CA ARG A 12 3.21 13.91 8.53
C ARG A 12 3.98 12.59 8.53
N SER A 13 3.32 11.46 8.73
CA SER A 13 3.98 10.16 8.71
C SER A 13 4.35 9.76 7.29
N SER A 14 5.61 10.00 6.92
CA SER A 14 6.22 9.45 5.71
C SER A 14 6.54 7.98 5.94
N GLY A 15 6.16 7.11 5.00
CA GLY A 15 6.50 5.68 5.05
C GLY A 15 5.54 4.77 5.82
N LEU A 16 4.34 5.25 6.20
CA LEU A 16 3.26 4.33 6.54
C LEU A 16 2.83 3.53 5.31
N ASP A 17 2.43 2.28 5.54
CA ASP A 17 1.74 1.51 4.53
C ASP A 17 0.39 2.17 4.19
N ALA A 18 -0.07 1.97 2.95
CA ALA A 18 -1.30 2.58 2.46
C ALA A 18 -2.53 2.13 3.28
N VAL A 19 -2.53 0.89 3.78
CA VAL A 19 -3.59 0.36 4.65
C VAL A 19 -3.65 1.14 5.97
N ASP A 20 -2.52 1.27 6.67
CA ASP A 20 -2.43 2.03 7.91
C ASP A 20 -2.85 3.49 7.73
N LEU A 21 -2.39 4.11 6.62
CA LEU A 21 -2.74 5.48 6.28
C LEU A 21 -4.25 5.67 6.07
N VAL A 22 -4.92 4.71 5.41
CA VAL A 22 -6.39 4.70 5.25
C VAL A 22 -7.08 4.54 6.60
N ARG A 23 -6.68 3.58 7.43
CA ARG A 23 -7.30 3.33 8.74
C ARG A 23 -7.20 4.53 9.67
N GLU A 24 -6.02 5.11 9.78
CA GLU A 24 -5.79 6.28 10.62
C GLU A 24 -6.53 7.51 10.11
N THR A 25 -6.59 7.69 8.79
CA THR A 25 -7.39 8.76 8.17
C THR A 25 -8.87 8.58 8.45
N ALA A 26 -9.43 7.38 8.22
CA ALA A 26 -10.84 7.07 8.49
C ALA A 26 -11.19 7.32 9.96
N THR A 27 -10.35 6.86 10.89
CA THR A 27 -10.51 7.08 12.33
C THR A 27 -10.53 8.58 12.66
N ALA A 28 -9.61 9.34 12.08
CA ALA A 28 -9.49 10.77 12.36
C ALA A 28 -10.62 11.61 11.72
N LEU A 29 -11.17 11.17 10.59
CA LEU A 29 -12.34 11.80 9.96
C LEU A 29 -13.61 11.66 10.81
N GLY A 30 -13.72 10.62 11.65
CA GLY A 30 -14.87 10.43 12.53
C GLY A 30 -15.12 11.57 13.52
N ALA A 31 -14.12 12.41 13.79
CA ALA A 31 -14.26 13.59 14.62
C ALA A 31 -14.99 14.77 13.96
N PHE A 32 -15.21 14.72 12.64
CA PHE A 32 -15.92 15.75 11.88
C PHE A 32 -17.38 15.38 11.61
N ARG A 33 -17.95 14.44 12.39
CA ARG A 33 -19.34 13.96 12.23
C ARG A 33 -20.34 15.10 12.09
N ASP A 34 -20.21 16.12 12.92
CA ASP A 34 -21.11 17.28 12.96
C ASP A 34 -20.57 18.50 12.20
N ASP A 35 -19.48 18.33 11.43
CA ASP A 35 -18.83 19.36 10.61
C ASP A 35 -18.49 18.85 9.20
N PRO A 36 -19.48 18.76 8.30
CA PRO A 36 -19.27 18.28 6.92
C PRO A 36 -18.27 19.13 6.13
N ALA A 37 -18.24 20.44 6.35
CA ALA A 37 -17.29 21.33 5.68
C ALA A 37 -15.84 21.08 6.14
N GLY A 38 -15.63 20.91 7.45
CA GLY A 38 -14.34 20.54 8.02
C GLY A 38 -13.87 19.18 7.56
N MET A 39 -14.78 18.21 7.39
CA MET A 39 -14.48 16.90 6.83
C MET A 39 -13.99 16.98 5.39
N VAL A 40 -14.68 17.72 4.50
CA VAL A 40 -14.24 17.92 3.11
C VAL A 40 -12.86 18.59 3.07
N ALA A 41 -12.65 19.59 3.93
CA ALA A 41 -11.35 20.25 4.06
C ALA A 41 -10.26 19.28 4.57
N ALA A 42 -10.59 18.35 5.46
CA ALA A 42 -9.69 17.31 5.93
C ALA A 42 -9.32 16.33 4.83
N CYS A 43 -10.31 15.82 4.08
CA CYS A 43 -10.09 14.96 2.92
C CYS A 43 -9.14 15.61 1.90
N ARG A 44 -9.40 16.88 1.54
CA ARG A 44 -8.54 17.63 0.62
C ARG A 44 -7.10 17.74 1.12
N ARG A 45 -6.89 18.02 2.41
CA ARG A 45 -5.53 18.11 3.00
C ARG A 45 -4.78 16.79 2.91
N MET A 46 -5.46 15.67 3.17
CA MET A 46 -4.86 14.34 3.04
C MET A 46 -4.42 14.05 1.61
N LEU A 47 -5.27 14.35 0.62
CA LEU A 47 -4.94 14.15 -0.79
C LEU A 47 -3.81 15.06 -1.28
N VAL A 48 -3.79 16.33 -0.89
CA VAL A 48 -2.70 17.25 -1.22
C VAL A 48 -1.36 16.75 -0.66
N ARG A 49 -1.38 16.10 0.50
CA ARG A 49 -0.18 15.60 1.16
C ARG A 49 0.29 14.25 0.63
N HIS A 50 -0.62 13.40 0.18
CA HIS A 50 -0.35 12.06 -0.35
C HIS A 50 -0.97 11.88 -1.74
N PRO A 51 -0.54 12.67 -2.74
CA PRO A 51 -1.22 12.74 -4.04
C PRO A 51 -1.16 11.42 -4.82
N THR A 52 -0.15 10.59 -4.57
CA THR A 52 0.06 9.28 -5.23
C THR A 52 -0.56 8.11 -4.48
N CYS A 53 -1.23 8.33 -3.34
CA CYS A 53 -1.86 7.26 -2.57
C CYS A 53 -3.28 6.99 -3.10
N GLY A 54 -3.41 6.03 -4.02
CA GLY A 54 -4.71 5.62 -4.56
C GLY A 54 -5.76 5.23 -3.52
N PRO A 55 -5.42 4.44 -2.48
CA PRO A 55 -6.37 4.10 -1.43
C PRO A 55 -6.94 5.32 -0.68
N LEU A 56 -6.19 6.42 -0.55
CA LEU A 56 -6.72 7.67 0.02
C LEU A 56 -7.69 8.39 -0.93
N TRP A 57 -7.43 8.42 -2.23
CA TRP A 57 -8.39 8.90 -3.22
C TRP A 57 -9.70 8.11 -3.16
N TRP A 58 -9.59 6.78 -3.08
CA TRP A 58 -10.73 5.89 -2.91
C TRP A 58 -11.50 6.12 -1.60
N LEU A 59 -10.82 6.21 -0.45
CA LEU A 59 -11.45 6.51 0.84
C LEU A 59 -12.19 7.85 0.81
N THR A 60 -11.50 8.92 0.41
CA THR A 60 -12.02 10.29 0.48
C THR A 60 -13.19 10.52 -0.48
N SER A 61 -13.14 9.94 -1.68
CA SER A 61 -14.26 9.99 -2.63
C SER A 61 -15.51 9.31 -2.07
N ARG A 62 -15.38 8.12 -1.45
CA ARG A 62 -16.48 7.43 -0.80
C ARG A 62 -17.07 8.22 0.37
N VAL A 63 -16.22 8.71 1.28
CA VAL A 63 -16.65 9.50 2.44
C VAL A 63 -17.38 10.77 2.01
N CYS A 64 -16.87 11.50 1.01
CA CYS A 64 -17.50 12.74 0.53
C CYS A 64 -18.84 12.52 -0.18
N CYS A 65 -19.08 11.34 -0.74
CA CYS A 65 -20.30 11.01 -1.48
C CYS A 65 -21.32 10.19 -0.68
N ALA A 66 -20.97 9.74 0.53
CA ALA A 66 -21.85 8.93 1.36
C ALA A 66 -22.87 9.76 2.13
N ALA A 67 -24.07 9.21 2.31
CA ALA A 67 -25.09 9.81 3.18
C ALA A 67 -24.66 9.80 4.66
N GLU A 68 -23.87 8.80 5.06
CA GLU A 68 -23.34 8.64 6.42
C GLU A 68 -21.80 8.55 6.40
N PRO A 69 -21.09 9.69 6.27
CA PRO A 69 -19.64 9.71 5.99
C PRO A 69 -18.77 9.03 7.04
N THR A 70 -19.11 9.17 8.33
CA THR A 70 -18.34 8.52 9.41
C THR A 70 -18.43 7.00 9.32
N SER A 71 -19.65 6.48 9.12
CA SER A 71 -19.88 5.03 8.96
C SER A 71 -19.19 4.51 7.71
N GLU A 72 -19.19 5.31 6.64
CA GLU A 72 -18.51 4.96 5.39
C GLU A 72 -16.98 4.87 5.57
N GLY A 73 -16.38 5.80 6.30
CA GLY A 73 -14.95 5.76 6.61
C GLY A 73 -14.55 4.45 7.30
N TRP A 74 -15.34 4.01 8.29
CA TRP A 74 -15.11 2.71 8.97
C TRP A 74 -15.22 1.53 8.01
N ARG A 75 -16.25 1.49 7.16
CA ARG A 75 -16.39 0.43 6.15
C ARG A 75 -15.21 0.39 5.18
N CYS A 76 -14.68 1.55 4.79
CA CYS A 76 -13.49 1.62 3.95
C CYS A 76 -12.26 1.07 4.66
N ALA A 77 -12.06 1.40 5.94
CA ALA A 77 -10.97 0.87 6.76
C ALA A 77 -11.04 -0.66 6.90
N GLU A 78 -12.24 -1.19 7.18
CA GLU A 78 -12.47 -2.64 7.25
C GLU A 78 -12.21 -3.33 5.91
N ALA A 79 -12.61 -2.69 4.80
CA ALA A 79 -12.42 -3.26 3.46
C ALA A 79 -10.94 -3.35 3.05
N VAL A 80 -10.11 -2.36 3.38
CA VAL A 80 -8.66 -2.44 3.11
C VAL A 80 -7.95 -3.44 4.03
N ASP A 81 -8.40 -3.57 5.28
CA ASP A 81 -7.88 -4.56 6.22
C ASP A 81 -8.19 -6.00 5.75
N ALA A 82 -9.39 -6.20 5.20
CA ALA A 82 -9.86 -7.49 4.72
C ALA A 82 -9.40 -7.84 3.28
N ASP A 83 -8.60 -6.98 2.64
CA ASP A 83 -8.21 -7.14 1.23
C ASP A 83 -7.53 -8.50 0.98
N PRO A 84 -8.12 -9.37 0.13
CA PRO A 84 -7.58 -10.70 -0.14
C PRO A 84 -6.45 -10.70 -1.18
N THR A 85 -6.06 -9.56 -1.74
CA THR A 85 -5.15 -9.46 -2.89
C THR A 85 -3.84 -10.21 -2.67
N ALA A 86 -3.18 -10.03 -1.51
CA ALA A 86 -1.93 -10.74 -1.22
C ALA A 86 -2.09 -12.27 -1.24
N ARG A 87 -3.23 -12.77 -0.75
CA ARG A 87 -3.56 -14.20 -0.72
C ARG A 87 -3.86 -14.73 -2.12
N HIS A 88 -4.56 -13.96 -2.95
CA HIS A 88 -4.83 -14.32 -4.33
C HIS A 88 -3.54 -14.32 -5.16
N LEU A 89 -2.69 -13.30 -4.98
CA LEU A 89 -1.38 -13.22 -5.62
C LEU A 89 -0.50 -14.42 -5.25
N ALA A 90 -0.40 -14.75 -3.96
CA ALA A 90 0.38 -15.92 -3.51
C ALA A 90 -0.08 -17.23 -4.19
N ARG A 91 -1.38 -17.42 -4.41
CA ARG A 91 -1.93 -18.61 -5.08
C ARG A 91 -1.75 -18.59 -6.60
N ALA A 92 -1.66 -17.41 -7.20
CA ALA A 92 -1.52 -17.25 -8.65
C ALA A 92 -0.06 -17.40 -9.11
N LEU A 93 0.91 -17.25 -8.22
CA LEU A 93 2.33 -17.44 -8.53
C LEU A 93 2.62 -18.91 -8.88
N PRO A 94 3.37 -19.18 -9.97
CA PRO A 94 3.82 -20.53 -10.29
C PRO A 94 4.75 -21.08 -9.20
N ASP A 95 4.78 -22.40 -9.06
CA ASP A 95 5.71 -23.09 -8.17
C ASP A 95 7.15 -22.91 -8.64
N ASP A 96 8.07 -22.79 -7.68
CA ASP A 96 9.51 -22.60 -7.90
C ASP A 96 9.86 -21.39 -8.80
N ALA A 97 8.97 -20.39 -8.88
CA ALA A 97 9.15 -19.25 -9.78
C ALA A 97 10.29 -18.33 -9.31
N THR A 98 11.04 -17.80 -10.28
CA THR A 98 11.88 -16.62 -10.06
C THR A 98 11.06 -15.37 -10.38
N VAL A 99 10.88 -14.52 -9.37
CA VAL A 99 9.99 -13.36 -9.41
C VAL A 99 10.80 -12.07 -9.39
N LEU A 100 10.57 -11.20 -10.37
CA LEU A 100 11.08 -9.83 -10.35
C LEU A 100 10.01 -8.88 -9.84
N VAL A 101 10.28 -8.16 -8.77
CA VAL A 101 9.42 -7.10 -8.22
C VAL A 101 9.89 -5.74 -8.70
N VAL A 102 9.00 -5.05 -9.40
CA VAL A 102 9.16 -3.66 -9.84
C VAL A 102 8.15 -2.81 -9.07
N ALA A 103 8.67 -1.88 -8.26
CA ALA A 103 7.93 -1.15 -7.22
C ALA A 103 7.47 -2.07 -6.06
N ALA A 104 8.25 -2.07 -4.97
CA ALA A 104 7.95 -2.86 -3.78
C ALA A 104 6.74 -2.29 -3.02
N SER A 105 5.85 -3.17 -2.56
CA SER A 105 4.74 -2.81 -1.69
C SER A 105 4.50 -3.84 -0.60
N ASP A 106 3.68 -3.47 0.41
CA ASP A 106 3.33 -4.40 1.48
C ASP A 106 2.47 -5.57 0.97
N THR A 107 1.55 -5.31 0.03
CA THR A 107 0.72 -6.35 -0.60
C THR A 107 1.59 -7.41 -1.29
N ILE A 108 2.58 -6.99 -2.09
CA ILE A 108 3.54 -7.92 -2.71
C ILE A 108 4.34 -8.65 -1.63
N GLY A 109 4.84 -7.94 -0.61
CA GLY A 109 5.61 -8.54 0.47
C GLY A 109 4.85 -9.61 1.25
N ARG A 110 3.56 -9.37 1.56
CA ARG A 110 2.68 -10.34 2.21
C ARG A 110 2.46 -11.59 1.35
N ALA A 111 2.31 -11.42 0.04
CA ALA A 111 2.13 -12.53 -0.89
C ALA A 111 3.39 -13.41 -0.99
N LEU A 112 4.56 -12.78 -1.17
CA LEU A 112 5.83 -13.48 -1.29
C LEU A 112 6.23 -14.19 0.00
N ARG A 113 6.02 -13.56 1.16
CA ARG A 113 6.28 -14.17 2.48
C ARG A 113 5.43 -15.43 2.72
N ALA A 114 4.25 -15.52 2.11
CA ALA A 114 3.39 -16.70 2.24
C ALA A 114 3.88 -17.89 1.41
N ARG A 115 4.93 -17.71 0.59
CA ARG A 115 5.53 -18.73 -0.27
C ARG A 115 6.92 -19.08 0.25
N GLY A 116 7.28 -20.37 0.21
CA GLY A 116 8.57 -20.89 0.68
C GLY A 116 9.46 -21.41 -0.46
N ASP A 117 8.99 -21.32 -1.69
CA ASP A 117 9.55 -21.94 -2.88
C ASP A 117 10.05 -20.91 -3.92
N LEU A 118 9.95 -19.62 -3.62
CA LEU A 118 10.26 -18.56 -4.58
C LEU A 118 11.68 -18.03 -4.43
N ARG A 119 12.27 -17.65 -5.56
CA ARG A 119 13.40 -16.74 -5.61
C ARG A 119 12.92 -15.35 -6.00
N VAL A 120 13.27 -14.34 -5.23
CA VAL A 120 12.77 -12.97 -5.40
C VAL A 120 13.91 -12.02 -5.75
N LEU A 121 13.76 -11.32 -6.87
CA LEU A 121 14.60 -10.21 -7.28
C LEU A 121 13.81 -8.92 -7.08
N VAL A 122 14.34 -7.95 -6.34
CA VAL A 122 13.65 -6.68 -6.07
C VAL A 122 14.46 -5.54 -6.65
N LEU A 123 13.86 -4.78 -7.56
CA LEU A 123 14.48 -3.59 -8.14
C LEU A 123 14.76 -2.54 -7.05
N ASP A 124 16.03 -2.17 -6.84
CA ASP A 124 16.43 -1.14 -5.87
C ASP A 124 16.14 0.26 -6.44
N GLY A 125 15.01 0.83 -6.04
CA GLY A 125 14.64 2.21 -6.30
C GLY A 125 15.09 3.18 -5.22
N ASP A 126 14.88 4.48 -5.45
CA ASP A 126 15.46 5.56 -4.63
C ASP A 126 14.81 5.75 -3.23
N ASP A 127 13.69 5.09 -2.94
CA ASP A 127 12.89 5.33 -1.72
C ASP A 127 13.19 4.35 -0.55
N GLY A 128 14.08 3.37 -0.78
CA GLY A 128 14.45 2.36 0.21
C GLY A 128 13.37 1.31 0.50
N ALA A 129 12.22 1.35 -0.18
CA ALA A 129 11.16 0.35 -0.04
C ALA A 129 11.65 -1.04 -0.45
N ALA A 130 12.43 -1.13 -1.53
CA ALA A 130 13.06 -2.36 -2.00
C ALA A 130 13.93 -3.03 -0.93
N ARG A 131 14.84 -2.25 -0.33
CA ARG A 131 15.71 -2.74 0.76
C ARG A 131 14.93 -3.16 1.98
N SER A 132 13.85 -2.45 2.30
CA SER A 132 12.95 -2.82 3.40
C SER A 132 12.25 -4.15 3.12
N LEU A 133 11.77 -4.34 1.89
CA LEU A 133 11.14 -5.58 1.46
C LEU A 133 12.11 -6.76 1.53
N VAL A 134 13.30 -6.65 0.94
CA VAL A 134 14.33 -7.70 0.99
C VAL A 134 14.64 -8.10 2.43
N ARG A 135 14.90 -7.13 3.33
CA ARG A 135 15.12 -7.42 4.76
C ARG A 135 13.94 -8.13 5.45
N ARG A 136 12.70 -7.91 5.01
CA ARG A 136 11.52 -8.59 5.57
C ARG A 136 11.40 -10.02 5.03
N LEU A 137 11.76 -10.22 3.76
CA LEU A 137 11.78 -11.52 3.11
C LEU A 137 12.93 -12.40 3.66
N ASP A 138 14.12 -11.84 3.85
CA ASP A 138 15.24 -12.53 4.47
C ASP A 138 14.90 -13.05 5.88
N ARG A 139 14.23 -12.22 6.69
CA ARG A 139 13.74 -12.62 8.02
C ARG A 139 12.63 -13.68 7.97
N ALA A 140 12.00 -13.86 6.81
CA ALA A 140 11.03 -14.90 6.55
C ALA A 140 11.66 -16.14 5.88
N GLU A 141 12.98 -16.16 5.72
CA GLU A 141 13.72 -17.23 5.02
C GLU A 141 13.31 -17.38 3.54
N VAL A 142 12.89 -16.29 2.90
CA VAL A 142 12.64 -16.23 1.45
C VAL A 142 13.92 -15.75 0.76
N ASP A 143 14.39 -16.47 -0.27
CA ASP A 143 15.57 -16.09 -1.07
C ASP A 143 15.29 -14.79 -1.83
N ALA A 144 15.81 -13.67 -1.32
CA ALA A 144 15.57 -12.35 -1.87
C ALA A 144 16.89 -11.59 -2.12
N ALA A 145 17.00 -10.95 -3.29
CA ALA A 145 18.15 -10.13 -3.65
C ALA A 145 17.73 -8.82 -4.29
N LEU A 146 18.56 -7.79 -4.11
CA LEU A 146 18.39 -6.51 -4.82
C LEU A 146 18.92 -6.61 -6.24
N VAL A 147 18.24 -5.93 -7.16
CA VAL A 147 18.69 -5.70 -8.54
C VAL A 147 18.84 -4.21 -8.74
N GLU A 148 20.04 -3.76 -9.15
CA GLU A 148 20.26 -2.37 -9.50
C GLU A 148 19.50 -1.99 -10.78
N PRO A 149 19.10 -0.71 -10.95
CA PRO A 149 18.37 -0.28 -12.15
C PRO A 149 19.05 -0.62 -13.48
N LEU A 150 20.39 -0.57 -13.53
CA LEU A 150 21.16 -0.94 -14.73
C LEU A 150 21.05 -2.44 -15.07
N GLY A 151 20.76 -3.29 -14.09
CA GLY A 151 20.58 -4.73 -14.27
C GLY A 151 19.14 -5.15 -14.60
N LEU A 152 18.18 -4.22 -14.63
CA LEU A 152 16.76 -4.54 -14.78
C LEU A 152 16.46 -5.38 -16.04
N GLY A 153 17.06 -5.01 -17.18
CA GLY A 153 16.82 -5.72 -18.45
C GLY A 153 17.31 -7.17 -18.41
N ALA A 154 18.48 -7.41 -17.81
CA ALA A 154 19.03 -8.76 -17.67
C ALA A 154 18.17 -9.59 -16.69
N ALA A 155 17.79 -9.01 -15.55
CA ALA A 155 16.91 -9.69 -14.60
C ALA A 155 15.55 -10.04 -15.23
N ALA A 156 14.94 -9.10 -15.95
CA ALA A 156 13.65 -9.31 -16.61
C ALA A 156 13.68 -10.42 -17.68
N ALA A 157 14.83 -10.67 -18.31
CA ALA A 157 15.00 -11.73 -19.30
C ALA A 157 15.09 -13.14 -18.67
N GLU A 158 15.47 -13.23 -17.40
CA GLU A 158 15.77 -14.50 -16.70
C GLU A 158 14.66 -14.93 -15.72
N VAL A 159 13.72 -14.03 -15.39
CA VAL A 159 12.63 -14.32 -14.44
C VAL A 159 11.45 -15.00 -15.11
N THR A 160 10.71 -15.78 -14.32
CA THR A 160 9.47 -16.44 -14.74
C THR A 160 8.28 -15.48 -14.71
N VAL A 161 8.26 -14.58 -13.74
CA VAL A 161 7.16 -13.63 -13.51
C VAL A 161 7.72 -12.26 -13.11
N VAL A 162 7.11 -11.21 -13.65
CA VAL A 162 7.30 -9.83 -13.19
C VAL A 162 6.07 -9.39 -12.41
N LEU A 163 6.28 -8.93 -11.19
CA LEU A 163 5.25 -8.30 -10.36
C LEU A 163 5.44 -6.79 -10.39
N VAL A 164 4.37 -6.10 -10.74
CA VAL A 164 4.25 -4.64 -10.67
C VAL A 164 3.10 -4.31 -9.73
N ASP A 165 3.32 -3.33 -8.85
CA ASP A 165 2.21 -2.77 -8.08
C ASP A 165 1.60 -1.56 -8.81
N ALA A 166 0.28 -1.48 -8.78
CA ALA A 166 -0.47 -0.35 -9.34
C ALA A 166 -0.91 0.56 -8.20
N ALA A 167 -0.20 1.69 -8.03
CA ALA A 167 -0.56 2.68 -7.01
C ALA A 167 -1.98 3.26 -7.22
N VAL A 168 -2.41 3.36 -8.48
CA VAL A 168 -3.74 3.83 -8.90
C VAL A 168 -4.11 3.11 -10.20
N ALA A 169 -5.36 2.65 -10.32
CA ALA A 169 -5.94 2.16 -11.56
C ALA A 169 -7.33 2.78 -11.77
N GLY A 170 -7.67 3.12 -13.01
CA GLY A 170 -8.95 3.70 -13.40
C GLY A 170 -9.42 3.15 -14.76
N PRO A 171 -10.71 3.29 -15.08
CA PRO A 171 -11.27 2.89 -16.38
C PRO A 171 -10.73 3.72 -17.54
#